data_AF-A0A7X8IFJ3-F1
#
_entry.id   AF-A0A7X8IFJ3-F1
#
_cell.length_a   1.000
_cell.length_b   1.000
_cell.length_c   1.000
_cell.angle_alpha   90.00
_cell.angle_beta   90.00
_cell.angle_gamma   90.00
#
_symmetry.space_group_name_H-M   'P 1'
#
loop_
_entity.id
_entity.type
_entity.pdbx_description
1 polymer ?
#
loop_
_entity_poly.entity_id
_entity_poly.type
_entity_poly.pdbx_seq_one_letter_code
_entity_poly.pdbx_strand_id
1 'polypeptide(L)'
;MGLTERELQNLIYDVREKIRQNQQREKELAKEAERIELARQGLQEDVERLNEIGATLDMKLLRLKEKEDQLQQMIIDIEKAERTNIERLAATYDKMDPSQSGKIMMNMAANNQMADVVKILYYMNERNAARVLGEIGSTQPDVAAALSLQLKRVRQGD
;
A
#
# COMPACT_ATOMS: atom_id res chain seq x y z
N MET A 1 79.76 -46.65 -3.08
CA MET A 1 79.95 -45.71 -4.21
C MET A 1 79.41 -44.36 -3.72
N GLY A 2 80.31 -43.44 -3.39
CA GLY A 2 79.93 -42.09 -2.96
C GLY A 2 79.70 -41.20 -4.18
N LEU A 3 78.78 -40.25 -4.06
CA LEU A 3 78.59 -39.18 -5.06
C LEU A 3 79.92 -38.49 -5.33
N THR A 4 80.19 -38.18 -6.59
CA THR A 4 81.36 -37.37 -6.93
C THR A 4 81.16 -35.95 -6.41
N GLU A 5 82.23 -35.27 -6.03
CA GLU A 5 82.19 -33.92 -5.43
C GLU A 5 81.41 -32.90 -6.30
N ARG A 6 81.45 -33.09 -7.62
CA ARG A 6 80.73 -32.27 -8.60
C ARG A 6 79.22 -32.53 -8.61
N GLU A 7 78.79 -33.77 -8.42
CA GLU A 7 77.37 -34.14 -8.28
C GLU A 7 76.79 -33.61 -6.96
N LEU A 8 77.58 -33.63 -5.88
CA LEU A 8 77.22 -33.02 -4.60
C LEU A 8 77.05 -31.51 -4.71
N GLN A 9 77.94 -30.81 -5.41
CA GLN A 9 77.82 -29.36 -5.63
C GLN A 9 76.59 -28.99 -6.44
N ASN A 10 76.28 -29.74 -7.50
CA ASN A 10 75.07 -29.53 -8.30
C ASN A 10 73.80 -29.79 -7.48
N LEU A 11 73.77 -30.86 -6.68
CA LEU A 11 72.63 -31.16 -5.81
C LEU A 11 72.42 -30.08 -4.75
N ILE A 12 73.50 -29.56 -4.14
CA ILE A 12 73.42 -28.45 -3.18
C ILE A 12 72.87 -27.19 -3.84
N TYR A 13 73.27 -26.90 -5.08
CA TYR A 13 72.74 -25.78 -5.85
C TYR A 13 71.23 -25.94 -6.12
N ASP A 14 70.81 -27.10 -6.62
CA ASP A 14 69.41 -27.40 -6.93
C ASP A 14 68.51 -27.34 -5.70
N VAL A 15 68.99 -27.87 -4.56
CA VAL A 15 68.27 -27.81 -3.29
C VAL A 15 68.12 -26.36 -2.82
N ARG A 16 69.17 -25.54 -2.92
CA ARG A 16 69.10 -24.11 -2.55
C ARG A 16 68.13 -23.33 -3.44
N GLU A 17 68.12 -23.60 -4.73
CA GLU A 17 67.16 -23.00 -5.65
C GLU A 17 65.72 -23.42 -5.35
N LYS A 18 65.48 -24.71 -5.10
CA LYS A 18 64.15 -25.19 -4.67
C LYS A 18 63.70 -24.57 -3.34
N ILE A 19 64.61 -24.40 -2.39
CA ILE A 19 64.30 -23.73 -1.11
C ILE A 19 63.87 -22.28 -1.37
N ARG A 20 64.59 -21.53 -2.22
CA ARG A 20 64.22 -20.15 -2.57
C ARG A 20 62.86 -20.08 -3.28
N GLN A 21 62.61 -20.99 -4.22
CA GLN A 21 61.34 -21.06 -4.95
C GLN A 21 60.18 -21.37 -4.01
N ASN A 22 60.35 -22.31 -3.08
CA ASN A 22 59.33 -22.61 -2.07
C ASN A 22 59.09 -21.42 -1.13
N GLN A 23 60.15 -20.76 -0.65
CA GLN A 23 60.00 -19.56 0.18
C GLN A 23 59.28 -18.43 -0.54
N GLN A 24 59.52 -18.26 -1.84
CA GLN A 24 58.80 -17.26 -2.65
C GLN A 24 57.32 -17.61 -2.80
N ARG A 25 57.01 -18.87 -3.08
CA ARG A 25 55.63 -19.37 -3.15
C ARG A 25 54.89 -19.22 -1.82
N GLU A 26 55.54 -19.53 -0.70
CA GLU A 26 54.96 -19.35 0.63
C GLU A 26 54.58 -17.89 0.89
N LYS A 27 55.43 -16.93 0.49
CA LYS A 27 55.12 -15.50 0.61
C LYS A 27 53.95 -15.07 -0.27
N GLU A 28 53.85 -15.61 -1.48
CA GLU A 28 52.75 -15.31 -2.40
C GLU A 28 51.42 -15.88 -1.88
N LEU A 29 51.42 -17.14 -1.44
CA LEU A 29 50.27 -17.78 -0.82
C LEU A 29 49.82 -17.07 0.46
N ALA A 30 50.75 -16.60 1.28
CA ALA A 30 50.42 -15.84 2.49
C ALA A 30 49.68 -14.53 2.17
N LYS A 31 50.13 -13.79 1.14
CA LYS A 31 49.46 -12.57 0.68
C LYS A 31 48.08 -12.86 0.08
N GLU A 32 47.95 -13.95 -0.64
CA GLU A 32 46.66 -14.36 -1.21
C GLU A 32 45.67 -14.78 -0.11
N ALA A 33 46.13 -15.54 0.88
CA ALA A 33 45.33 -15.92 2.05
C ALA A 33 44.84 -14.68 2.83
N GLU A 34 45.70 -13.69 3.03
CA GLU A 34 45.32 -12.42 3.67
C GLU A 34 44.23 -11.69 2.88
N ARG A 35 44.36 -11.61 1.55
CA ARG A 35 43.35 -10.99 0.68
C ARG A 35 42.01 -11.72 0.73
N ILE A 36 42.04 -13.06 0.72
CA ILE A 36 40.83 -13.89 0.81
C ILE A 36 40.15 -13.68 2.16
N GLU A 37 40.90 -13.60 3.25
CA GLU A 37 40.35 -13.37 4.58
C GLU A 37 39.67 -12.00 4.69
N LEU A 38 40.30 -10.93 4.17
CA LEU A 38 39.70 -9.60 4.13
C LEU A 38 38.41 -9.57 3.28
N ALA A 39 38.43 -10.23 2.12
CA ALA A 39 37.23 -10.34 1.28
C ALA A 39 36.11 -11.13 1.99
N ARG A 40 36.46 -12.20 2.71
CA ARG A 40 35.49 -13.00 3.49
C ARG A 40 34.85 -12.17 4.59
N GLN A 41 35.64 -11.38 5.31
CA GLN A 41 35.13 -10.49 6.36
C GLN A 41 34.16 -9.45 5.78
N GLY A 42 34.52 -8.80 4.67
CA GLY A 42 33.62 -7.87 3.98
C GLY A 42 32.31 -8.52 3.53
N LEU A 43 32.37 -9.71 2.94
CA LEU A 43 31.17 -10.46 2.55
C LEU A 43 30.30 -10.85 3.75
N GLN A 44 30.92 -11.17 4.89
CA GLN A 44 30.19 -11.50 6.10
C GLN A 44 29.44 -10.28 6.65
N GLU A 45 30.08 -9.11 6.69
CA GLU A 45 29.41 -7.86 7.07
C GLU A 45 28.24 -7.52 6.13
N ASP A 46 28.40 -7.73 4.83
CA ASP A 46 27.34 -7.49 3.85
C ASP A 46 26.16 -8.45 4.06
N VAL A 47 26.42 -9.73 4.35
CA VAL A 47 25.38 -10.72 4.68
C VAL A 47 24.61 -10.31 5.94
N GLU A 48 25.31 -9.86 6.97
CA GLU A 48 24.68 -9.39 8.21
C GLU A 48 23.77 -8.18 7.96
N ARG A 49 24.25 -7.18 7.21
CA ARG A 49 23.44 -6.01 6.82
C ARG A 49 22.23 -6.38 5.98
N LEU A 50 22.38 -7.30 5.03
CA LEU A 50 21.26 -7.76 4.19
C LEU A 50 20.19 -8.46 5.03
N ASN A 51 20.60 -9.25 6.03
CA ASN A 51 19.66 -9.90 6.95
C ASN A 51 18.91 -8.87 7.81
N GLU A 52 19.59 -7.85 8.33
CA GLU A 52 18.94 -6.76 9.09
C GLU A 52 17.94 -5.97 8.24
N ILE A 53 18.30 -5.67 6.99
CA ILE A 53 17.41 -5.00 6.04
C ILE A 53 16.21 -5.89 5.72
N GLY A 54 16.43 -7.19 5.48
CA GLY A 54 15.38 -8.16 5.23
C GLY A 54 14.36 -8.20 6.38
N ALA A 55 14.84 -8.36 7.62
CA ALA A 55 13.98 -8.35 8.80
C ALA A 55 13.21 -7.02 8.96
N THR A 56 13.87 -5.88 8.69
CA THR A 56 13.21 -4.57 8.76
C THR A 56 12.13 -4.43 7.68
N LEU A 57 12.38 -4.93 6.48
CA LEU A 57 11.44 -4.90 5.37
C LEU A 57 10.21 -5.77 5.68
N ASP A 58 10.41 -6.97 6.19
CA ASP A 58 9.32 -7.88 6.58
C ASP A 58 8.41 -7.23 7.64
N MET A 59 9.01 -6.59 8.65
CA MET A 59 8.26 -5.85 9.66
C MET A 59 7.45 -4.68 9.08
N LYS A 60 8.00 -3.96 8.09
CA LYS A 60 7.29 -2.87 7.41
C LYS A 60 6.17 -3.39 6.52
N LEU A 61 6.38 -4.48 5.80
CA LEU A 61 5.38 -5.12 4.96
C LEU A 61 4.21 -5.63 5.80
N LEU A 62 4.49 -6.26 6.94
CA LEU A 62 3.45 -6.70 7.87
C LEU A 62 2.58 -5.53 8.35
N ARG A 63 3.21 -4.43 8.80
CA ARG A 63 2.49 -3.22 9.23
C ARG A 63 1.67 -2.56 8.12
N LEU A 64 2.17 -2.59 6.88
CA LEU A 64 1.42 -2.06 5.74
C LEU A 64 0.18 -2.90 5.47
N LYS A 65 0.32 -4.22 5.49
CA LYS A 65 -0.80 -5.14 5.33
C LYS A 65 -1.86 -4.97 6.42
N GLU A 66 -1.44 -4.86 7.68
CA GLU A 66 -2.37 -4.59 8.80
C GLU A 66 -3.15 -3.28 8.60
N LYS A 67 -2.49 -2.22 8.10
CA LYS A 67 -3.16 -0.95 7.80
C LYS A 67 -4.10 -1.06 6.62
N GLU A 68 -3.73 -1.82 5.59
CA GLU A 68 -4.60 -2.07 4.44
C GLU A 68 -5.88 -2.79 4.87
N ASP A 69 -5.74 -3.86 5.66
CA ASP A 69 -6.88 -4.62 6.18
C ASP A 69 -7.78 -3.73 7.07
N GLN A 70 -7.18 -2.88 7.92
CA GLN A 70 -7.92 -1.90 8.73
C GLN A 70 -8.68 -0.89 7.88
N LEU A 71 -8.06 -0.35 6.83
CA LEU A 71 -8.72 0.61 5.94
C LEU A 71 -9.87 -0.04 5.18
N GLN A 72 -9.70 -1.26 4.70
CA GLN A 72 -10.78 -2.00 4.03
C GLN A 72 -11.96 -2.23 4.99
N GLN A 73 -11.68 -2.64 6.23
CA GLN A 73 -12.73 -2.81 7.23
C GLN A 73 -13.44 -1.49 7.56
N MET A 74 -12.68 -0.40 7.71
CA MET A 74 -13.25 0.93 7.94
C MET A 74 -14.14 1.39 6.79
N ILE A 75 -13.76 1.14 5.53
CA ILE A 75 -14.59 1.48 4.37
C ILE A 75 -15.94 0.75 4.45
N ILE A 76 -15.91 -0.56 4.71
CA ILE A 76 -17.13 -1.37 4.85
C ILE A 76 -18.02 -0.85 6.00
N ASP A 77 -17.42 -0.53 7.14
CA ASP A 77 -18.15 -0.04 8.31
C ASP A 77 -18.74 1.36 8.06
N ILE A 78 -18.00 2.24 7.38
CA ILE A 78 -18.48 3.57 6.99
C ILE A 78 -19.64 3.46 6.00
N GLU A 79 -19.52 2.64 4.96
CA GLU A 79 -20.59 2.43 3.97
C GLU A 79 -21.87 1.89 4.63
N LYS A 80 -21.72 0.93 5.56
CA LYS A 80 -22.84 0.39 6.32
C LYS A 80 -23.49 1.45 7.23
N ALA A 81 -22.67 2.23 7.93
CA ALA A 81 -23.15 3.30 8.79
C ALA A 81 -23.84 4.42 7.99
N GLU A 82 -23.26 4.81 6.85
CA GLU A 82 -23.81 5.80 5.94
C GLU A 82 -25.16 5.33 5.39
N ARG A 83 -25.23 4.10 4.88
CA ARG A 83 -26.50 3.51 4.42
C ARG A 83 -27.56 3.51 5.51
N THR A 84 -27.22 3.05 6.71
CA THR A 84 -28.15 3.03 7.85
C THR A 84 -28.63 4.44 8.20
N ASN A 85 -27.72 5.42 8.15
CA ASN A 85 -28.06 6.81 8.44
C ASN A 85 -28.97 7.41 7.35
N ILE A 86 -28.70 7.14 6.07
CA ILE A 86 -29.51 7.61 4.96
C ILE A 86 -30.91 6.99 4.99
N GLU A 87 -31.01 5.66 5.21
CA GLU A 87 -32.31 4.98 5.36
C GLU A 87 -33.14 5.57 6.51
N ARG A 88 -32.48 5.88 7.64
CA ARG A 88 -33.13 6.56 8.77
C ARG A 88 -33.60 7.96 8.40
N LEU A 89 -32.76 8.76 7.74
CA LEU A 89 -33.13 10.10 7.28
C LEU A 89 -34.30 10.05 6.29
N ALA A 90 -34.25 9.14 5.32
CA ALA A 90 -35.34 8.91 4.37
C ALA A 90 -36.65 8.58 5.09
N ALA A 91 -36.62 7.66 6.07
CA ALA A 91 -37.80 7.32 6.89
C ALA A 91 -38.31 8.50 7.73
N THR A 92 -37.43 9.41 8.19
CA THR A 92 -37.82 10.64 8.88
C THR A 92 -38.51 11.62 7.92
N TYR A 93 -37.94 11.87 6.76
CA TYR A 93 -38.53 12.78 5.76
C TYR A 93 -39.81 12.21 5.14
N ASP A 94 -39.93 10.90 5.00
CA ASP A 94 -41.16 10.23 4.54
C ASP A 94 -42.35 10.45 5.47
N LYS A 95 -42.09 10.63 6.77
CA LYS A 95 -43.11 10.90 7.79
C LYS A 95 -43.35 12.40 7.98
N MET A 96 -42.47 13.23 7.46
CA MET A 96 -42.55 14.68 7.57
C MET A 96 -43.46 15.24 6.47
N ASP A 97 -44.07 16.39 6.74
CA ASP A 97 -44.86 17.10 5.74
C ASP A 97 -44.01 17.40 4.47
N PRO A 98 -44.52 17.15 3.25
CA PRO A 98 -43.77 17.34 2.03
C PRO A 98 -43.23 18.77 1.82
N SER A 99 -43.96 19.79 2.29
CA SER A 99 -43.54 21.19 2.14
C SER A 99 -42.36 21.51 3.06
N GLN A 100 -42.38 21.00 4.30
CA GLN A 100 -41.25 21.14 5.23
C GLN A 100 -40.02 20.37 4.75
N SER A 101 -40.20 19.11 4.32
CA SER A 101 -39.12 18.31 3.75
C SER A 101 -38.51 18.97 2.53
N GLY A 102 -39.35 19.51 1.63
CA GLY A 102 -38.90 20.25 0.45
C GLY A 102 -38.03 21.45 0.80
N LYS A 103 -38.41 22.26 1.79
CA LYS A 103 -37.60 23.39 2.28
C LYS A 103 -36.24 22.96 2.82
N ILE A 104 -36.22 21.90 3.64
CA ILE A 104 -34.97 21.38 4.22
C ILE A 104 -34.06 20.84 3.10
N MET A 105 -34.61 20.08 2.15
CA MET A 105 -33.87 19.53 1.02
C MET A 105 -33.35 20.60 0.06
N MET A 106 -34.09 21.68 -0.17
CA MET A 106 -33.59 22.83 -0.93
C MET A 106 -32.41 23.49 -0.23
N ASN A 107 -32.49 23.68 1.09
CA ASN A 107 -31.37 24.23 1.86
C ASN A 107 -30.15 23.30 1.82
N MET A 108 -30.35 21.98 1.90
CA MET A 108 -29.25 20.99 1.75
C MET A 108 -28.64 21.07 0.35
N ALA A 109 -29.45 21.12 -0.70
CA ALA A 109 -28.99 21.26 -2.07
C ALA A 109 -28.19 22.56 -2.29
N ALA A 110 -28.65 23.67 -1.71
CA ALA A 110 -27.95 24.96 -1.77
C ALA A 110 -26.60 24.94 -1.03
N ASN A 111 -26.47 24.11 0.01
CA ASN A 111 -25.25 23.93 0.79
C ASN A 111 -24.30 22.85 0.20
N ASN A 112 -24.33 22.61 -1.11
CA ASN A 112 -23.54 21.60 -1.82
C ASN A 112 -23.80 20.14 -1.40
N GLN A 113 -24.91 19.84 -0.72
CA GLN A 113 -25.28 18.47 -0.33
C GLN A 113 -26.27 17.83 -1.30
N MET A 114 -26.23 18.22 -2.58
CA MET A 114 -27.14 17.71 -3.61
C MET A 114 -27.12 16.18 -3.70
N ALA A 115 -25.93 15.57 -3.62
CA ALA A 115 -25.78 14.11 -3.67
C ALA A 115 -26.49 13.42 -2.49
N ASP A 116 -26.41 13.98 -1.28
CA ASP A 116 -27.08 13.44 -0.10
C ASP A 116 -28.60 13.54 -0.22
N VAL A 117 -29.11 14.65 -0.76
CA VAL A 117 -30.54 14.82 -1.05
C VAL A 117 -31.03 13.75 -2.02
N VAL A 118 -30.27 13.49 -3.11
CA VAL A 118 -30.60 12.43 -4.08
C VAL A 118 -30.62 11.05 -3.42
N LYS A 119 -29.61 10.73 -2.59
CA LYS A 119 -29.57 9.46 -1.85
C LYS A 119 -30.77 9.33 -0.92
N ILE A 120 -31.12 10.38 -0.18
CA ILE A 120 -32.30 10.36 0.71
C ILE A 120 -33.58 10.12 -0.10
N LEU A 121 -33.80 10.86 -1.19
CA LEU A 121 -34.95 10.69 -2.09
C LEU A 121 -35.02 9.30 -2.71
N TYR A 122 -33.87 8.66 -2.96
CA TYR A 122 -33.79 7.30 -3.49
C TYR A 122 -34.34 6.26 -2.50
N TYR A 123 -34.03 6.40 -1.20
CA TYR A 123 -34.49 5.48 -0.16
C TYR A 123 -35.87 5.83 0.41
N MET A 124 -36.43 6.99 0.07
CA MET A 124 -37.80 7.38 0.41
C MET A 124 -38.83 6.58 -0.39
N ASN A 125 -40.06 6.50 0.13
CA ASN A 125 -41.19 6.00 -0.64
C ASN A 125 -41.40 6.88 -1.89
N GLU A 126 -41.47 6.24 -3.06
CA GLU A 126 -41.59 6.92 -4.35
C GLU A 126 -42.72 7.97 -4.41
N ARG A 127 -43.86 7.68 -3.76
CA ARG A 127 -44.99 8.62 -3.70
C ARG A 127 -44.66 9.88 -2.91
N ASN A 128 -43.94 9.74 -1.80
CA ASN A 128 -43.54 10.87 -0.94
C ASN A 128 -42.38 11.64 -1.56
N ALA A 129 -41.39 10.95 -2.12
CA ALA A 129 -40.31 11.56 -2.88
C ALA A 129 -40.85 12.42 -4.04
N ALA A 130 -41.84 11.92 -4.79
CA ALA A 130 -42.50 12.68 -5.85
C ALA A 130 -43.24 13.92 -5.35
N ARG A 131 -43.92 13.83 -4.20
CA ARG A 131 -44.58 14.99 -3.56
C ARG A 131 -43.56 16.04 -3.13
N VAL A 132 -42.47 15.62 -2.49
CA VAL A 132 -41.39 16.52 -2.06
C VAL A 132 -40.74 17.19 -3.27
N LEU A 133 -40.45 16.45 -4.34
CA LEU A 133 -39.96 17.03 -5.59
C LEU A 133 -40.97 18.01 -6.23
N GLY A 134 -42.27 17.76 -6.10
CA GLY A 134 -43.31 18.70 -6.54
C GLY A 134 -43.33 20.01 -5.75
N GLU A 135 -43.15 19.94 -4.43
CA GLU A 135 -43.02 21.12 -3.56
C GLU A 135 -41.76 21.93 -3.88
N ILE A 136 -40.63 21.25 -4.10
CA ILE A 136 -39.38 21.87 -4.55
C ILE A 136 -39.60 22.50 -5.93
N GLY A 137 -40.22 21.79 -6.88
CA GLY A 137 -40.46 22.31 -8.23
C GLY A 137 -41.38 23.53 -8.28
N SER A 138 -42.27 23.68 -7.28
CA SER A 138 -43.14 24.85 -7.15
C SER A 138 -42.41 26.10 -6.67
N THR A 139 -41.25 25.94 -6.01
CA THR A 139 -40.46 27.04 -5.42
C THR A 139 -39.16 27.29 -6.18
N GLN A 140 -38.43 26.25 -6.56
CA GLN A 140 -37.21 26.27 -7.36
C GLN A 140 -37.23 25.15 -8.42
N PRO A 141 -37.79 25.42 -9.62
CA PRO A 141 -37.89 24.45 -10.71
C PRO A 141 -36.55 23.85 -11.15
N ASP A 142 -35.49 24.67 -11.19
CA ASP A 142 -34.16 24.24 -11.66
C ASP A 142 -33.54 23.18 -10.73
N VAL A 143 -33.70 23.36 -9.42
CA VAL A 143 -33.21 22.42 -8.41
C VAL A 143 -33.98 21.10 -8.48
N ALA A 144 -35.31 21.16 -8.64
CA ALA A 144 -36.13 19.96 -8.80
C ALA A 144 -35.77 19.17 -10.07
N ALA A 145 -35.49 19.87 -11.17
CA ALA A 145 -35.08 19.26 -12.43
C ALA A 145 -33.71 18.55 -12.29
N ALA A 146 -32.74 19.22 -11.65
CA ALA A 146 -31.42 18.64 -11.37
C ALA A 146 -31.52 17.39 -10.46
N LEU A 147 -32.28 17.46 -9.37
CA LEU A 147 -32.52 16.33 -8.47
C LEU A 147 -33.19 15.17 -9.19
N SER A 148 -34.22 15.43 -10.00
CA SER A 148 -34.95 14.41 -10.75
C SER A 148 -34.05 13.71 -11.78
N LEU A 149 -33.18 14.47 -12.46
CA LEU A 149 -32.22 13.92 -13.42
C LEU A 149 -31.19 13.02 -12.71
N GLN A 150 -30.63 13.48 -11.59
CA GLN A 150 -29.67 12.69 -10.82
C GLN A 150 -30.31 11.44 -10.22
N LEU A 151 -31.53 11.54 -9.67
CA LEU A 151 -32.27 10.41 -9.14
C LEU A 151 -32.55 9.37 -10.23
N LYS A 152 -32.88 9.81 -11.45
CA LYS A 152 -33.05 8.92 -12.61
C LYS A 152 -31.76 8.18 -12.96
N ARG A 153 -30.61 8.86 -12.98
CA ARG A 153 -29.30 8.22 -13.23
C ARG A 153 -29.00 7.14 -12.20
N VAL A 154 -29.16 7.46 -10.91
CA VAL A 154 -28.93 6.51 -9.81
C VAL A 154 -29.84 5.28 -9.91
N ARG A 155 -31.11 5.45 -10.31
CA ARG A 155 -32.05 4.33 -10.52
C ARG A 155 -31.76 3.50 -11.76
N GLN A 156 -31.15 4.09 -12.79
CA GLN A 156 -30.88 3.44 -14.07
C GLN A 156 -29.50 2.77 -14.13
N GLY A 157 -28.66 2.94 -13.10
CA GLY A 157 -27.42 2.18 -12.93
C GLY A 157 -26.29 2.60 -13.87
N ASP A 158 -26.12 3.91 -14.09
CA ASP A 158 -24.89 4.50 -14.64
C ASP A 158 -23.98 5.01 -13.51
#